data_AF-M3UNZ1-F1
#
_entry.id   AF-M3UNZ1-F1
#
_cell.length_a   1.000
_cell.length_b   1.000
_cell.length_c   1.000
_cell.angle_alpha   90.00
_cell.angle_beta   90.00
_cell.angle_gamma   90.00
#
_symmetry.space_group_name_H-M   'P 1'
#
loop_
_entity.id
_entity.type
_entity.pdbx_description
1 polymer ?
#
loop_
_entity_poly.entity_id
_entity_poly.type
_entity_poly.pdbx_seq_one_letter_code
_entity_poly.pdbx_strand_id
1 'polypeptide(L)'
;AGFVEWAGDLQAEAAGRTTELRGPRWGIQPPTSAVTRGEALAEADGILSSPESADAVARLAEWFDLIPDVPGGPRGWIVNRAAKSPVLSWLVVQVLSARRHVGLQIDHHDALIDLPLSAIPQLLDEHTYRRHFAGMLTTQESTGRLYASLCIARAQRPGSTWSTAAASIELDPDIGRRTSRAASTRLAASPSEIAAAASAAARELSRRRDFRALERRVIELASTPDTWFTDWARSASPRRRAAALPYAVTWMWCEVAQGGLDTSPAWPPPVTRQSKAAYRVFRDTLPEELGRALRELADGNSR
;
A
#
# COMPACT_ATOMS: atom_id res chain seq x y z
N ALA A 1 -0.96 3.82 -15.99
CA ALA A 1 -1.61 4.16 -17.27
C ALA A 1 -2.00 5.63 -17.20
N GLY A 2 -1.60 6.41 -18.21
CA GLY A 2 -1.94 7.84 -18.29
C GLY A 2 -3.43 7.99 -18.57
N PHE A 3 -4.09 8.83 -17.79
CA PHE A 3 -5.49 9.18 -18.01
C PHE A 3 -5.64 10.06 -19.25
N VAL A 4 -6.87 10.17 -19.77
CA VAL A 4 -7.22 11.07 -20.88
C VAL A 4 -6.77 12.50 -20.52
N GLU A 5 -6.11 13.19 -21.45
CA GLU A 5 -5.39 14.45 -21.20
C GLU A 5 -6.26 15.50 -20.50
N TRP A 6 -7.53 15.63 -20.92
CA TRP A 6 -8.49 16.58 -20.36
C TRP A 6 -8.84 16.31 -18.89
N ALA A 7 -8.69 15.08 -18.40
CA ALA A 7 -8.93 14.73 -17.00
C ALA A 7 -7.87 15.36 -16.07
N GLY A 8 -6.63 15.52 -16.57
CA GLY A 8 -5.56 16.22 -15.86
C GLY A 8 -5.87 17.71 -15.69
N ASP A 9 -6.33 18.35 -16.76
CA ASP A 9 -6.76 19.76 -16.74
C ASP A 9 -7.91 19.97 -15.76
N LEU A 10 -8.88 19.05 -15.77
CA LEU A 10 -10.00 19.09 -14.84
C LEU A 10 -9.53 18.95 -13.38
N GLN A 11 -8.57 18.07 -13.09
CA GLN A 11 -8.06 17.87 -11.74
C GLN A 11 -7.30 19.10 -11.24
N ALA A 12 -6.50 19.74 -12.11
CA ALA A 12 -5.82 20.99 -11.81
C ALA A 12 -6.81 22.15 -11.54
N GLU A 13 -7.84 22.28 -12.40
CA GLU A 13 -8.89 23.28 -12.19
C GLU A 13 -9.67 23.00 -10.89
N ALA A 14 -9.97 21.73 -10.59
CA ALA A 14 -10.68 21.36 -9.37
C ALA A 14 -9.85 21.67 -8.11
N ALA A 15 -8.54 21.40 -8.11
CA ALA A 15 -7.65 21.71 -7.00
C ALA A 15 -7.64 23.21 -6.66
N GLY A 16 -7.63 24.09 -7.69
CA GLY A 16 -7.70 25.54 -7.49
C GLY A 16 -9.05 26.05 -6.97
N ARG A 17 -10.11 25.23 -7.02
CA ARG A 17 -11.48 25.59 -6.59
C ARG A 17 -11.95 24.86 -5.34
N THR A 18 -11.13 23.97 -4.78
CA THR A 18 -11.52 23.15 -3.64
C THR A 18 -11.45 23.97 -2.35
N THR A 19 -12.54 24.01 -1.58
CA THR A 19 -12.54 24.56 -0.21
C THR A 19 -12.31 23.43 0.80
N GLU A 20 -11.84 23.75 2.01
CA GLU A 20 -11.55 22.76 3.09
C GLU A 20 -12.73 21.84 3.43
N LEU A 21 -13.97 22.27 3.17
CA LEU A 21 -15.19 21.53 3.55
C LEU A 21 -15.82 20.76 2.38
N ARG A 22 -15.70 21.24 1.12
CA ARG A 22 -16.27 20.59 -0.09
C ARG A 22 -15.50 20.99 -1.35
N GLY A 23 -15.26 20.00 -2.22
CA GLY A 23 -14.77 20.23 -3.59
C GLY A 23 -15.83 20.84 -4.51
N PRO A 24 -15.43 21.34 -5.70
CA PRO A 24 -16.31 22.06 -6.62
C PRO A 24 -17.49 21.18 -7.08
N ARG A 25 -18.71 21.69 -6.89
CA ARG A 25 -19.95 21.03 -7.34
C ARG A 25 -20.30 21.53 -8.73
N TRP A 26 -20.25 20.67 -9.73
CA TRP A 26 -20.49 21.09 -11.11
C TRP A 26 -21.90 21.63 -11.37
N GLY A 27 -22.90 21.17 -10.61
CA GLY A 27 -24.26 21.72 -10.68
C GLY A 27 -24.40 23.15 -10.14
N ILE A 28 -23.38 23.67 -9.46
CA ILE A 28 -23.33 25.05 -8.95
C ILE A 28 -22.26 25.85 -9.71
N GLN A 29 -21.09 25.26 -9.89
CA GLN A 29 -19.94 25.87 -10.54
C GLN A 29 -19.27 24.83 -11.47
N PRO A 30 -19.73 24.74 -12.73
CA PRO A 30 -19.14 23.82 -13.71
C PRO A 30 -17.70 24.22 -14.07
N PRO A 31 -16.93 23.33 -14.72
CA PRO A 31 -15.59 23.68 -15.22
C PRO A 31 -15.62 24.91 -16.13
N THR A 32 -14.60 25.75 -16.02
CA THR A 32 -14.50 27.03 -16.73
C THR A 32 -14.27 26.79 -18.22
N SER A 33 -13.42 25.82 -18.54
CA SER A 33 -13.15 25.39 -19.91
C SER A 33 -14.38 24.79 -20.58
N ALA A 34 -14.77 25.34 -21.73
CA ALA A 34 -15.83 24.76 -22.55
C ALA A 34 -15.43 23.40 -23.13
N VAL A 35 -14.14 23.20 -23.43
CA VAL A 35 -13.59 21.93 -23.93
C VAL A 35 -13.73 20.84 -22.87
N THR A 36 -13.29 21.11 -21.64
CA THR A 36 -13.39 20.15 -20.52
C THR A 36 -14.85 19.78 -20.21
N ARG A 37 -15.78 20.74 -20.34
CA ARG A 37 -17.22 20.46 -20.22
C ARG A 37 -17.74 19.57 -21.34
N GLY A 38 -17.35 19.85 -22.58
CA GLY A 38 -17.72 19.06 -23.75
C GLY A 38 -17.22 17.62 -23.66
N GLU A 39 -15.94 17.44 -23.35
CA GLU A 39 -15.30 16.14 -23.14
C GLU A 39 -16.00 15.33 -22.04
N ALA A 40 -16.26 15.94 -20.88
CA ALA A 40 -16.94 15.26 -19.78
C ALA A 40 -18.38 14.85 -20.12
N LEU A 41 -19.12 15.67 -20.87
CA LEU A 41 -20.46 15.34 -21.34
C LEU A 41 -20.43 14.25 -22.41
N ALA A 42 -19.48 14.30 -23.34
CA ALA A 42 -19.30 13.29 -24.38
C ALA A 42 -18.93 11.92 -23.78
N GLU A 43 -18.07 11.91 -22.76
CA GLU A 43 -17.72 10.69 -22.03
C GLU A 43 -18.92 10.13 -21.25
N ALA A 44 -19.66 10.99 -20.56
CA ALA A 44 -20.88 10.58 -19.86
C ALA A 44 -21.94 10.05 -20.83
N ASP A 45 -22.15 10.71 -21.97
CA ASP A 45 -23.03 10.23 -23.03
C ASP A 45 -22.55 8.87 -23.54
N GLY A 46 -21.27 8.73 -23.88
CA GLY A 46 -20.69 7.48 -24.36
C GLY A 46 -20.80 6.32 -23.38
N ILE A 47 -20.79 6.57 -22.07
CA ILE A 47 -21.07 5.54 -21.05
C ILE A 47 -22.56 5.19 -21.03
N LEU A 48 -23.45 6.18 -21.07
CA LEU A 48 -24.89 5.99 -20.94
C LEU A 48 -25.56 5.49 -22.24
N SER A 49 -24.96 5.76 -23.40
CA SER A 49 -25.44 5.37 -24.73
C SER A 49 -24.79 4.09 -25.25
N SER A 50 -23.89 3.48 -24.47
CA SER A 50 -23.25 2.20 -24.82
C SER A 50 -24.31 1.12 -25.05
N PRO A 51 -24.28 0.41 -26.21
CA PRO A 51 -25.29 -0.59 -26.56
C PRO A 51 -25.19 -1.83 -25.67
N GLU A 52 -23.97 -2.14 -25.20
CA GLU A 52 -23.72 -3.26 -24.31
C GLU A 52 -23.44 -2.77 -22.89
N SER A 53 -24.11 -3.45 -21.94
CA SER A 53 -23.92 -3.23 -20.50
C SER A 53 -22.46 -3.41 -20.06
N ALA A 54 -21.72 -4.33 -20.69
CA ALA A 54 -20.32 -4.59 -20.36
C ALA A 54 -19.42 -3.41 -20.74
N ASP A 55 -19.65 -2.78 -21.89
CA ASP A 55 -18.87 -1.64 -22.39
C ASP A 55 -19.09 -0.40 -21.52
N ALA A 56 -20.34 -0.13 -21.14
CA ALA A 56 -20.69 0.94 -20.22
C ALA A 56 -19.94 0.80 -18.88
N VAL A 57 -19.90 -0.43 -18.35
CA VAL A 57 -19.22 -0.76 -17.09
C VAL A 57 -17.71 -0.64 -17.23
N ALA A 58 -17.12 -1.12 -18.33
CA ALA A 58 -15.68 -1.02 -18.59
C ALA A 58 -15.22 0.44 -18.71
N ARG A 59 -15.94 1.26 -19.48
CA ARG A 59 -15.66 2.70 -19.63
C ARG A 59 -15.78 3.44 -18.29
N LEU A 60 -16.88 3.22 -17.56
CA LEU A 60 -17.06 3.85 -16.24
C LEU A 60 -16.01 3.39 -15.22
N ALA A 61 -15.54 2.15 -15.32
CA ALA A 61 -14.51 1.63 -14.42
C ALA A 61 -13.23 2.48 -14.48
N GLU A 62 -12.79 2.96 -15.65
CA GLU A 62 -11.56 3.78 -15.75
C GLU A 62 -11.62 5.03 -14.86
N TRP A 63 -12.80 5.63 -14.72
CA TRP A 63 -13.04 6.81 -13.90
C TRP A 63 -13.06 6.51 -12.39
N PHE A 64 -13.38 5.28 -11.98
CA PHE A 64 -13.37 4.91 -10.56
C PHE A 64 -11.97 4.97 -9.94
N ASP A 65 -10.92 4.83 -10.75
CA ASP A 65 -9.52 4.95 -10.29
C ASP A 65 -9.12 6.38 -9.88
N LEU A 66 -9.89 7.37 -10.32
CA LEU A 66 -9.70 8.78 -9.97
C LEU A 66 -10.43 9.18 -8.69
N ILE A 67 -11.30 8.30 -8.16
CA ILE A 67 -12.03 8.59 -6.94
C ILE A 67 -11.04 8.62 -5.76
N PRO A 68 -10.99 9.73 -4.99
CA PRO A 68 -10.12 9.83 -3.83
C PRO A 68 -10.42 8.73 -2.80
N ASP A 69 -9.38 8.32 -2.08
CA ASP A 69 -9.49 7.32 -1.02
C ASP A 69 -10.17 7.93 0.22
N VAL A 70 -11.50 7.85 0.26
CA VAL A 70 -12.34 8.43 1.33
C VAL A 70 -13.11 7.35 2.11
N PRO A 71 -13.51 7.63 3.36
CA PRO A 71 -14.39 6.74 4.11
C PRO A 71 -15.67 6.39 3.31
N GLY A 72 -16.06 5.12 3.35
CA GLY A 72 -17.19 4.59 2.56
C GLY A 72 -16.85 4.28 1.09
N GLY A 73 -15.59 4.49 0.67
CA GLY A 73 -15.05 4.08 -0.62
C GLY A 73 -15.73 4.74 -1.83
N PRO A 74 -15.51 4.19 -3.04
CA PRO A 74 -16.07 4.76 -4.27
C PRO A 74 -17.60 4.88 -4.26
N ARG A 75 -18.30 3.90 -3.69
CA ARG A 75 -19.76 3.93 -3.54
C ARG A 75 -20.21 5.13 -2.71
N GLY A 76 -19.66 5.29 -1.51
CA GLY A 76 -19.98 6.40 -0.61
C GLY A 76 -19.62 7.74 -1.23
N TRP A 77 -18.50 7.82 -1.95
CA TRP A 77 -18.09 9.03 -2.66
C TRP A 77 -19.10 9.46 -3.73
N ILE A 78 -19.55 8.52 -4.58
CA ILE A 78 -20.51 8.78 -5.67
C ILE A 78 -21.89 9.14 -5.13
N VAL A 79 -22.42 8.37 -4.16
CA VAL A 79 -23.76 8.60 -3.59
C VAL A 79 -23.89 9.99 -2.97
N ASN A 80 -22.80 10.55 -2.46
CA ASN A 80 -22.78 11.90 -1.87
C ASN A 80 -22.57 13.03 -2.89
N ARG A 81 -22.27 12.72 -4.16
CA ARG A 81 -21.86 13.70 -5.19
C ARG A 81 -22.63 13.64 -6.49
N ALA A 82 -23.40 12.58 -6.73
CA ALA A 82 -24.24 12.43 -7.91
C ALA A 82 -25.72 12.35 -7.53
N ALA A 83 -26.58 12.84 -8.44
CA ALA A 83 -28.01 12.64 -8.31
C ALA A 83 -28.33 11.13 -8.38
N LYS A 84 -29.19 10.65 -7.47
CA LYS A 84 -29.58 9.25 -7.46
C LYS A 84 -30.46 8.95 -8.67
N SER A 85 -29.98 8.09 -9.56
CA SER A 85 -30.80 7.48 -10.62
C SER A 85 -30.67 5.95 -10.56
N PRO A 86 -31.69 5.19 -11.01
CA PRO A 86 -31.60 3.73 -11.09
C PRO A 86 -30.44 3.27 -11.97
N VAL A 87 -30.22 3.93 -13.11
CA VAL A 87 -29.13 3.62 -14.05
C VAL A 87 -27.76 3.81 -13.41
N LEU A 88 -27.52 4.95 -12.75
CA LEU A 88 -26.26 5.21 -12.07
C LEU A 88 -26.05 4.22 -10.90
N SER A 89 -27.10 3.93 -10.13
CA SER A 89 -27.00 2.98 -9.01
C SER A 89 -26.64 1.58 -9.50
N TRP A 90 -27.27 1.13 -10.60
CA TRP A 90 -26.97 -0.13 -11.25
C TRP A 90 -25.55 -0.15 -11.80
N LEU A 91 -25.12 0.88 -12.54
CA LEU A 91 -23.75 1.00 -13.07
C LEU A 91 -22.70 0.97 -11.96
N VAL A 92 -22.91 1.71 -10.87
CA VAL A 92 -22.01 1.70 -9.71
C VAL A 92 -21.93 0.31 -9.09
N VAL A 93 -23.05 -0.37 -8.91
CA VAL A 93 -23.06 -1.75 -8.42
C VAL A 93 -22.33 -2.68 -9.38
N GLN A 94 -22.56 -2.57 -10.69
CA GLN A 94 -21.88 -3.42 -11.68
C GLN A 94 -20.39 -3.15 -11.76
N VAL A 95 -19.95 -1.89 -11.74
CA VAL A 95 -18.53 -1.55 -11.70
C VAL A 95 -17.89 -2.09 -10.42
N LEU A 96 -18.53 -1.93 -9.27
CA LEU A 96 -18.00 -2.44 -8.00
C LEU A 96 -18.00 -3.97 -7.90
N SER A 97 -19.01 -4.62 -8.48
CA SER A 97 -19.12 -6.08 -8.58
C SER A 97 -18.16 -6.66 -9.59
N ALA A 98 -17.97 -6.03 -10.75
CA ALA A 98 -16.95 -6.40 -11.74
C ALA A 98 -15.54 -6.16 -11.18
N ARG A 99 -15.35 -5.08 -10.43
CA ARG A 99 -14.12 -4.77 -9.67
C ARG A 99 -13.95 -5.60 -8.41
N ARG A 100 -14.91 -6.48 -8.06
CA ARG A 100 -15.02 -7.26 -6.81
C ARG A 100 -14.13 -6.65 -5.71
N HIS A 101 -14.59 -5.58 -5.07
CA HIS A 101 -13.69 -4.73 -4.28
C HIS A 101 -13.12 -5.46 -3.04
N VAL A 102 -11.82 -5.79 -3.05
CA VAL A 102 -11.12 -6.46 -1.93
C VAL A 102 -11.34 -5.74 -0.61
N GLY A 103 -11.24 -4.41 -0.59
CA GLY A 103 -11.45 -3.64 0.63
C GLY A 103 -12.85 -3.84 1.25
N LEU A 104 -13.89 -4.07 0.44
CA LEU A 104 -15.26 -4.26 0.94
C LEU A 104 -15.45 -5.68 1.48
N GLN A 105 -14.83 -6.68 0.86
CA GLN A 105 -14.84 -8.05 1.38
C GLN A 105 -14.01 -8.16 2.66
N ILE A 106 -12.88 -7.47 2.76
CA ILE A 106 -12.09 -7.36 3.99
C ILE A 106 -12.92 -6.71 5.10
N ASP A 107 -13.63 -5.61 4.80
CA ASP A 107 -14.44 -4.89 5.80
C ASP A 107 -15.62 -5.73 6.33
N HIS A 108 -16.12 -6.70 5.55
CA HIS A 108 -17.24 -7.58 5.91
C HIS A 108 -16.81 -8.98 6.37
N HIS A 109 -15.52 -9.29 6.36
CA HIS A 109 -15.06 -10.62 6.76
C HIS A 109 -14.99 -10.71 8.29
N ASP A 110 -16.04 -11.26 8.91
CA ASP A 110 -16.25 -11.42 10.37
C ASP A 110 -15.19 -12.27 11.13
N ALA A 111 -14.06 -12.62 10.52
CA ALA A 111 -13.12 -13.60 11.07
C ALA A 111 -11.84 -13.00 11.67
N LEU A 112 -11.75 -11.68 11.84
CA LEU A 112 -10.47 -11.05 12.15
C LEU A 112 -10.20 -11.05 13.65
N ILE A 113 -9.29 -11.94 14.00
CA ILE A 113 -8.54 -11.98 15.26
C ILE A 113 -8.16 -10.56 15.66
N ASP A 114 -8.52 -10.17 16.89
CA ASP A 114 -8.02 -8.97 17.54
C ASP A 114 -6.48 -9.04 17.59
N LEU A 115 -5.84 -8.33 16.66
CA LEU A 115 -4.39 -8.26 16.49
C LEU A 115 -3.99 -6.80 16.68
N PRO A 116 -3.12 -6.49 17.65
CA PRO A 116 -2.59 -5.14 17.79
C PRO A 116 -1.96 -4.68 16.47
N LEU A 117 -2.24 -3.45 16.04
CA LEU A 117 -1.67 -2.90 14.80
C LEU A 117 -0.12 -2.90 14.82
N SER A 118 0.48 -2.81 16.01
CA SER A 118 1.93 -2.93 16.18
C SER A 118 2.49 -4.31 15.87
N ALA A 119 1.67 -5.36 15.89
CA ALA A 119 2.04 -6.71 15.52
C ALA A 119 1.92 -6.99 14.01
N ILE A 120 1.53 -5.99 13.23
CA ILE A 120 1.47 -6.08 11.77
C ILE A 120 2.73 -5.40 11.20
N PRO A 121 3.60 -6.13 10.47
CA PRO A 121 4.79 -5.54 9.86
C PRO A 121 4.42 -4.68 8.63
N GLN A 122 5.28 -3.75 8.24
CA GLN A 122 5.12 -3.02 6.97
C GLN A 122 5.06 -4.00 5.78
N LEU A 123 5.95 -4.99 5.75
CA LEU A 123 5.96 -6.08 4.78
C LEU A 123 5.84 -7.42 5.51
N LEU A 124 4.78 -8.17 5.23
CA LEU A 124 4.64 -9.55 5.66
C LEU A 124 5.90 -10.36 5.30
N ASP A 125 6.31 -11.34 6.11
CA ASP A 125 7.51 -12.10 5.80
C ASP A 125 7.29 -12.98 4.56
N GLU A 126 8.38 -13.38 3.91
CA GLU A 126 8.36 -14.16 2.67
C GLU A 126 7.67 -15.51 2.86
N HIS A 127 7.85 -16.17 4.00
CA HIS A 127 7.28 -17.49 4.26
C HIS A 127 5.75 -17.40 4.41
N THR A 128 5.27 -16.55 5.31
CA THR A 128 3.84 -16.33 5.54
C THR A 128 3.16 -15.83 4.26
N TYR A 129 3.80 -14.91 3.53
CA TYR A 129 3.26 -14.43 2.26
C TYR A 129 3.12 -15.55 1.22
N ARG A 130 4.18 -16.32 0.96
CA ARG A 130 4.12 -17.41 -0.02
C ARG A 130 3.15 -18.51 0.39
N ARG A 131 3.00 -18.78 1.69
CA ARG A 131 2.06 -19.78 2.19
C ARG A 131 0.60 -19.43 1.89
N HIS A 132 0.22 -18.15 2.05
CA HIS A 132 -1.19 -17.74 1.96
C HIS A 132 -1.57 -17.00 0.67
N PHE A 133 -0.62 -16.34 0.01
CA PHE A 133 -0.87 -15.45 -1.13
C PHE A 133 -0.18 -15.87 -2.43
N ALA A 134 0.58 -16.97 -2.45
CA ALA A 134 1.25 -17.41 -3.67
C ALA A 134 0.25 -17.62 -4.81
N GLY A 135 0.58 -17.07 -5.99
CA GLY A 135 -0.28 -17.15 -7.18
C GLY A 135 -1.51 -16.24 -7.16
N MET A 136 -1.81 -15.56 -6.04
CA MET A 136 -2.97 -14.68 -5.94
C MET A 136 -2.74 -13.30 -6.57
N LEU A 137 -1.47 -12.86 -6.65
CA LEU A 137 -1.05 -11.60 -7.27
C LEU A 137 0.07 -11.84 -8.28
N THR A 138 -0.01 -11.15 -9.43
CA THR A 138 1.05 -11.15 -10.46
C THR A 138 1.99 -9.92 -10.32
N THR A 139 2.05 -9.33 -9.13
CA THR A 139 2.95 -8.22 -8.78
C THR A 139 4.34 -8.73 -8.40
N GLN A 140 5.30 -7.80 -8.28
CA GLN A 140 6.55 -8.11 -7.58
C GLN A 140 6.26 -8.53 -6.14
N GLU A 141 6.99 -9.52 -5.63
CA GLU A 141 6.75 -10.09 -4.30
C GLU A 141 6.75 -9.02 -3.19
N SER A 142 7.64 -8.02 -3.24
CA SER A 142 7.65 -6.91 -2.27
C SER A 142 6.35 -6.10 -2.26
N THR A 143 5.76 -5.86 -3.43
CA THR A 143 4.45 -5.18 -3.55
C THR A 143 3.32 -6.08 -3.05
N GLY A 144 3.38 -7.38 -3.34
CA GLY A 144 2.41 -8.36 -2.85
C GLY A 144 2.44 -8.48 -1.32
N ARG A 145 3.63 -8.56 -0.72
CA ARG A 145 3.85 -8.62 0.73
C ARG A 145 3.33 -7.37 1.45
N LEU A 146 3.63 -6.20 0.90
CA LEU A 146 3.09 -4.93 1.42
C LEU A 146 1.56 -4.89 1.30
N TYR A 147 1.01 -5.32 0.16
CA TYR A 147 -0.45 -5.38 -0.02
C TYR A 147 -1.12 -6.33 0.98
N ALA A 148 -0.51 -7.49 1.27
CA ALA A 148 -0.99 -8.42 2.27
C ALA A 148 -1.00 -7.80 3.68
N SER A 149 0.07 -7.10 4.09
CA SER A 149 0.09 -6.33 5.35
C SER A 149 -1.02 -5.29 5.40
N LEU A 150 -1.24 -4.54 4.32
CA LEU A 150 -2.31 -3.55 4.24
C LEU A 150 -3.69 -4.19 4.33
N CYS A 151 -3.88 -5.38 3.73
CA CYS A 151 -5.13 -6.13 3.86
C CYS A 151 -5.40 -6.48 5.33
N ILE A 152 -4.40 -7.01 6.04
CA ILE A 152 -4.50 -7.35 7.47
C ILE A 152 -4.76 -6.11 8.33
N ALA A 153 -4.04 -5.01 8.08
CA ALA A 153 -4.21 -3.76 8.83
C ALA A 153 -5.59 -3.12 8.61
N ARG A 154 -6.06 -3.10 7.36
CA ARG A 154 -7.40 -2.59 7.02
C ARG A 154 -8.49 -3.42 7.70
N ALA A 155 -8.33 -4.73 7.70
CA ALA A 155 -9.19 -5.70 8.36
C ALA A 155 -9.44 -5.37 9.85
N GLN A 156 -8.44 -4.85 10.57
CA GLN A 156 -8.57 -4.52 12.00
C GLN A 156 -9.53 -3.34 12.26
N ARG A 157 -9.88 -2.55 11.23
CA ARG A 157 -10.77 -1.39 11.36
C ARG A 157 -11.75 -1.35 10.19
N PRO A 158 -12.93 -2.00 10.32
CA PRO A 158 -13.96 -1.96 9.29
C PRO A 158 -14.31 -0.53 8.88
N GLY A 159 -14.39 -0.26 7.57
CA GLY A 159 -14.66 1.07 7.02
C GLY A 159 -13.45 2.01 6.96
N SER A 160 -12.25 1.52 7.32
CA SER A 160 -10.98 2.22 7.11
C SER A 160 -10.71 2.45 5.61
N THR A 161 -9.76 3.32 5.28
CA THR A 161 -9.27 3.51 3.90
C THR A 161 -7.93 2.80 3.72
N TRP A 162 -7.44 2.64 2.49
CA TRP A 162 -6.10 2.07 2.29
C TRP A 162 -5.00 3.00 2.84
N SER A 163 -5.25 4.30 2.77
CA SER A 163 -4.42 5.35 3.35
C SER A 163 -4.37 5.26 4.87
N THR A 164 -5.51 5.08 5.54
CA THR A 164 -5.57 4.91 7.00
C THR A 164 -4.97 3.57 7.44
N ALA A 165 -5.13 2.50 6.65
CA ALA A 165 -4.47 1.22 6.92
C ALA A 165 -2.93 1.36 6.86
N ALA A 166 -2.39 2.06 5.86
CA ALA A 166 -0.96 2.36 5.78
C ALA A 166 -0.47 3.19 6.97
N ALA A 167 -1.17 4.28 7.31
CA ALA A 167 -0.83 5.11 8.46
C ALA A 167 -0.82 4.33 9.78
N SER A 168 -1.71 3.34 9.91
CA SER A 168 -1.83 2.50 11.11
C SER A 168 -0.63 1.58 11.36
N ILE A 169 0.17 1.31 10.32
CA ILE A 169 1.44 0.57 10.37
C ILE A 169 2.63 1.49 10.04
N GLU A 170 2.48 2.79 10.35
CA GLU A 170 3.42 3.91 10.19
C GLU A 170 4.06 4.04 8.80
N LEU A 171 3.31 3.68 7.75
CA LEU A 171 3.65 4.02 6.38
C LEU A 171 3.02 5.35 5.99
N ASP A 172 3.65 6.03 5.01
CA ASP A 172 3.04 7.16 4.34
C ASP A 172 1.66 6.75 3.76
N PRO A 173 0.57 7.49 4.04
CA PRO A 173 -0.76 7.16 3.56
C PRO A 173 -0.83 6.94 2.04
N ASP A 174 -0.05 7.67 1.25
CA ASP A 174 -0.02 7.55 -0.20
C ASP A 174 0.55 6.20 -0.68
N ILE A 175 1.45 5.59 0.10
CA ILE A 175 1.95 4.22 -0.18
C ILE A 175 0.79 3.22 -0.14
N GLY A 176 -0.13 3.35 0.83
CA GLY A 176 -1.31 2.50 0.93
C GLY A 176 -2.18 2.57 -0.32
N ARG A 177 -2.51 3.78 -0.74
CA ARG A 177 -3.31 4.06 -1.94
C ARG A 177 -2.65 3.51 -3.21
N ARG A 178 -1.37 3.83 -3.44
CA ARG A 178 -0.63 3.38 -4.63
C ARG A 178 -0.46 1.86 -4.68
N THR A 179 -0.14 1.24 -3.55
CA THR A 179 0.06 -0.22 -3.46
C THR A 179 -1.24 -0.94 -3.73
N SER A 180 -2.34 -0.53 -3.09
CA SER A 180 -3.66 -1.14 -3.32
C SER A 180 -4.08 -1.06 -4.78
N ARG A 181 -3.89 0.10 -5.43
CA ARG A 181 -4.17 0.27 -6.86
C ARG A 181 -3.30 -0.64 -7.73
N ALA A 182 -1.98 -0.66 -7.48
CA ALA A 182 -1.05 -1.51 -8.22
C ALA A 182 -1.38 -3.01 -8.05
N ALA A 183 -1.76 -3.44 -6.85
CA ALA A 183 -2.13 -4.81 -6.56
C ALA A 183 -3.48 -5.20 -7.18
N SER A 184 -4.50 -4.34 -7.07
CA SER A 184 -5.85 -4.60 -7.56
C SER A 184 -5.90 -4.86 -9.07
N THR A 185 -5.04 -4.20 -9.84
CA THR A 185 -4.91 -4.43 -11.30
C THR A 185 -4.27 -5.76 -11.68
N ARG A 186 -3.72 -6.50 -10.70
CA ARG A 186 -2.92 -7.71 -10.89
C ARG A 186 -3.38 -8.89 -10.05
N LEU A 187 -4.58 -8.81 -9.49
CA LEU A 187 -5.19 -9.92 -8.76
C LEU A 187 -5.57 -11.03 -9.73
N ALA A 188 -5.09 -12.24 -9.44
CA ALA A 188 -5.53 -13.47 -10.08
C ALA A 188 -6.59 -14.20 -9.24
N ALA A 189 -6.58 -13.98 -7.92
CA ALA A 189 -7.56 -14.53 -6.99
C ALA A 189 -8.79 -13.62 -6.83
N SER A 190 -9.90 -14.23 -6.43
CA SER A 190 -11.09 -13.51 -6.03
C SER A 190 -10.88 -12.77 -4.70
N PRO A 191 -11.63 -11.70 -4.43
CA PRO A 191 -11.52 -10.96 -3.18
C PRO A 191 -11.82 -11.74 -1.91
N SER A 192 -12.74 -12.70 -1.98
CA SER A 192 -13.04 -13.59 -0.87
C SER A 192 -11.84 -14.47 -0.54
N GLU A 193 -11.09 -14.93 -1.55
CA GLU A 193 -9.85 -15.67 -1.34
C GLU A 193 -8.76 -14.77 -0.75
N ILE A 194 -8.65 -13.51 -1.21
CA ILE A 194 -7.72 -12.53 -0.61
C ILE A 194 -8.06 -12.23 0.85
N ALA A 195 -9.34 -12.05 1.17
CA ALA A 195 -9.80 -11.80 2.53
C ALA A 195 -9.53 -13.02 3.44
N ALA A 196 -9.81 -14.23 2.95
CA ALA A 196 -9.52 -15.47 3.67
C ALA A 196 -8.00 -15.66 3.90
N ALA A 197 -7.18 -15.37 2.89
CA ALA A 197 -5.72 -15.41 2.99
C ALA A 197 -5.17 -14.38 3.99
N ALA A 198 -5.70 -13.16 4.00
CA ALA A 198 -5.34 -12.14 4.98
C ALA A 198 -5.70 -12.59 6.41
N SER A 199 -6.90 -13.14 6.61
CA SER A 199 -7.31 -13.71 7.90
C SER A 199 -6.44 -14.89 8.32
N ALA A 200 -6.02 -15.76 7.40
CA ALA A 200 -5.15 -16.89 7.68
C ALA A 200 -3.73 -16.43 8.08
N ALA A 201 -3.13 -15.52 7.30
CA ALA A 201 -1.83 -14.93 7.60
C ALA A 201 -1.84 -14.17 8.94
N ALA A 202 -2.92 -13.43 9.25
CA ALA A 202 -3.06 -12.71 10.51
C ALA A 202 -3.00 -13.63 11.75
N ARG A 203 -3.44 -14.89 11.66
CA ARG A 203 -3.38 -15.83 12.79
C ARG A 203 -1.97 -16.38 13.04
N GLU A 204 -1.11 -16.36 12.03
CA GLU A 204 0.29 -16.77 12.17
C GLU A 204 1.16 -15.65 12.76
N LEU A 205 0.69 -14.41 12.72
CA LEU A 205 1.38 -13.29 13.35
C LEU A 205 1.33 -13.37 14.88
N SER A 206 2.50 -13.21 15.50
CA SER A 206 2.61 -13.16 16.96
C SER A 206 2.12 -11.82 17.49
N ARG A 207 1.06 -11.85 18.31
CA ARG A 207 0.54 -10.68 19.05
C ARG A 207 1.57 -10.02 19.98
N ARG A 208 2.62 -10.76 20.37
CA ARG A 208 3.66 -10.27 21.29
C ARG A 208 4.79 -9.54 20.58
N ARG A 209 4.91 -9.70 19.25
CA ARG A 209 5.97 -9.04 18.49
C ARG A 209 5.51 -7.63 18.15
N ASP A 210 6.27 -6.63 18.55
CA ASP A 210 6.01 -5.23 18.27
C ASP A 210 6.96 -4.73 17.18
N PHE A 211 6.47 -4.65 15.94
CA PHE A 211 7.23 -4.14 14.81
C PHE A 211 7.53 -2.64 14.92
N ARG A 212 6.70 -1.86 15.60
CA ARG A 212 6.93 -0.43 15.83
C ARG A 212 8.12 -0.22 16.78
N ALA A 213 8.26 -1.08 17.78
CA ALA A 213 9.43 -1.08 18.65
C ALA A 213 10.71 -1.47 17.90
N LEU A 214 10.65 -2.50 17.04
CA LEU A 214 11.77 -2.92 16.20
C LEU A 214 12.20 -1.82 15.21
N GLU A 215 11.25 -1.17 14.56
CA GLU A 215 11.52 -0.06 13.63
C GLU A 215 12.22 1.11 14.34
N ARG A 216 11.70 1.53 15.50
CA ARG A 216 12.34 2.57 16.32
C ARG A 216 13.76 2.17 16.76
N ARG A 217 13.97 0.91 17.14
CA ARG A 217 15.29 0.42 17.51
C ARG A 217 16.27 0.49 16.35
N VAL A 218 15.86 0.11 15.14
CA VAL A 218 16.71 0.22 13.95
C VAL A 218 17.01 1.70 13.61
N ILE A 219 16.05 2.60 13.77
CA ILE A 219 16.25 4.06 13.59
C ILE A 219 17.28 4.61 14.60
N GLU A 220 17.20 4.17 15.86
CA GLU A 220 18.16 4.54 16.91
C GLU A 220 19.58 4.04 16.58
N LEU A 221 19.71 2.77 16.18
CA LEU A 221 20.98 2.16 15.76
C LEU A 221 21.57 2.86 14.53
N ALA A 222 20.73 3.30 13.58
CA ALA A 222 21.15 4.09 12.43
C ALA A 222 21.72 5.46 12.84
N SER A 223 21.17 6.05 13.91
CA SER A 223 21.57 7.37 14.41
C SER A 223 22.82 7.33 15.29
N THR A 224 23.17 6.16 15.83
CA THR A 224 24.28 5.97 16.79
C THR A 224 25.24 4.83 16.38
N PRO A 225 25.77 4.83 15.13
CA PRO A 225 26.55 3.72 14.60
C PRO A 225 27.81 3.39 15.41
N ASP A 226 28.41 4.39 16.05
CA ASP A 226 29.65 4.22 16.83
C ASP A 226 29.47 3.28 18.03
N THR A 227 28.24 3.11 18.52
CA THR A 227 27.92 2.28 19.69
C THR A 227 27.91 0.78 19.40
N TRP A 228 27.82 0.37 18.14
CA TRP A 228 27.65 -1.05 17.78
C TRP A 228 28.38 -1.46 16.50
N PHE A 229 28.41 -0.60 15.49
CA PHE A 229 28.86 -0.98 14.15
C PHE A 229 30.34 -1.31 14.13
N THR A 230 31.16 -0.57 14.88
CA THR A 230 32.61 -0.79 14.92
C THR A 230 32.96 -2.15 15.49
N ASP A 231 32.20 -2.64 16.47
CA ASP A 231 32.40 -3.96 17.08
C ASP A 231 31.85 -5.08 16.17
N TRP A 232 30.64 -4.92 15.64
CA TRP A 232 30.07 -5.84 14.67
C TRP A 232 30.93 -5.97 13.39
N ALA A 233 31.47 -4.87 12.88
CA ALA A 233 32.32 -4.89 11.71
C ALA A 233 33.66 -5.61 11.98
N ARG A 234 34.17 -5.54 13.22
CA ARG A 234 35.41 -6.20 13.67
C ARG A 234 35.23 -7.70 13.92
N SER A 235 34.03 -8.16 14.28
CA SER A 235 33.77 -9.60 14.45
C SER A 235 33.74 -10.36 13.11
N ALA A 236 33.59 -9.65 11.99
CA ALA A 236 33.66 -10.23 10.66
C ALA A 236 35.10 -10.57 10.24
N SER A 237 35.27 -11.71 9.54
CA SER A 237 36.49 -12.06 8.83
C SER A 237 36.22 -12.25 7.34
N PRO A 238 36.80 -11.43 6.44
CA PRO A 238 37.55 -10.20 6.71
C PRO A 238 36.70 -9.10 7.35
N ARG A 239 37.37 -8.17 8.07
CA ARG A 239 36.72 -7.02 8.71
C ARG A 239 35.86 -6.24 7.71
N ARG A 240 34.63 -5.92 8.08
CA ARG A 240 33.74 -5.10 7.23
C ARG A 240 34.21 -3.64 7.22
N ARG A 241 34.09 -2.99 6.06
CA ARG A 241 34.43 -1.57 5.86
C ARG A 241 33.30 -0.68 6.34
N ALA A 242 33.60 0.58 6.65
CA ALA A 242 32.61 1.61 7.02
C ALA A 242 31.48 1.75 5.99
N ALA A 243 31.78 1.56 4.70
CA ALA A 243 30.80 1.58 3.61
C ALA A 243 29.69 0.50 3.74
N ALA A 244 29.86 -0.51 4.60
CA ALA A 244 28.84 -1.52 4.86
C ALA A 244 27.76 -1.07 5.85
N LEU A 245 27.97 0.02 6.60
CA LEU A 245 27.04 0.54 7.59
C LEU A 245 25.61 0.71 7.05
N PRO A 246 25.38 1.44 5.94
CA PRO A 246 24.02 1.62 5.45
C PRO A 246 23.36 0.28 5.09
N TYR A 247 24.11 -0.67 4.55
CA TYR A 247 23.58 -1.99 4.19
C TYR A 247 23.25 -2.85 5.42
N ALA A 248 24.04 -2.77 6.49
CA ALA A 248 23.77 -3.47 7.75
C ALA A 248 22.49 -2.92 8.43
N VAL A 249 22.33 -1.60 8.44
CA VAL A 249 21.10 -0.95 8.96
C VAL A 249 19.89 -1.31 8.09
N THR A 250 20.01 -1.24 6.76
CA THR A 250 18.93 -1.68 5.87
C THR A 250 18.61 -3.16 6.03
N TRP A 251 19.61 -4.00 6.28
CA TRP A 251 19.37 -5.42 6.55
C TRP A 251 18.53 -5.60 7.81
N MET A 252 18.86 -4.92 8.92
CA MET A 252 18.03 -4.95 10.14
C MET A 252 16.62 -4.42 9.88
N TRP A 253 16.50 -3.35 9.09
CA TRP A 253 15.22 -2.77 8.70
C TRP A 253 14.34 -3.79 7.95
N CYS A 254 14.86 -4.44 6.91
CA CYS A 254 14.08 -5.35 6.07
C CYS A 254 13.88 -6.75 6.69
N GLU A 255 14.88 -7.30 7.39
CA GLU A 255 14.88 -8.70 7.82
C GLU A 255 14.47 -8.89 9.29
N VAL A 256 14.52 -7.84 10.12
CA VAL A 256 14.15 -7.89 11.54
C VAL A 256 12.90 -7.07 11.81
N ALA A 257 12.91 -5.80 11.42
CA ALA A 257 11.77 -4.89 11.55
C ALA A 257 10.72 -5.07 10.45
N GLN A 258 11.05 -5.83 9.40
CA GLN A 258 10.16 -6.10 8.25
C GLN A 258 9.66 -4.82 7.56
N GLY A 259 10.51 -3.79 7.55
CA GLY A 259 10.29 -2.52 6.88
C GLY A 259 10.54 -2.58 5.38
N GLY A 260 9.95 -1.64 4.65
CA GLY A 260 10.14 -1.52 3.20
C GLY A 260 11.57 -1.15 2.83
N LEU A 261 12.11 -1.76 1.78
CA LEU A 261 13.46 -1.43 1.30
C LEU A 261 13.61 0.07 1.03
N ASP A 262 12.59 0.70 0.46
CA ASP A 262 12.64 2.11 0.07
C ASP A 262 12.49 3.08 1.24
N THR A 263 12.05 2.59 2.40
CA THR A 263 11.81 3.38 3.63
C THR A 263 12.92 3.21 4.67
N SER A 264 14.01 2.50 4.33
CA SER A 264 15.10 2.29 5.28
C SER A 264 15.72 3.61 5.75
N PRO A 265 15.98 3.78 7.07
CA PRO A 265 16.55 5.01 7.61
C PRO A 265 18.02 5.25 7.18
N ALA A 266 18.68 4.24 6.62
CA ALA A 266 20.06 4.34 6.17
C ALA A 266 20.23 4.96 4.78
N TRP A 267 19.14 5.17 4.04
CA TRP A 267 19.25 5.70 2.70
C TRP A 267 19.43 7.21 2.68
N PRO A 268 20.50 7.72 2.04
CA PRO A 268 20.57 9.12 1.72
C PRO A 268 19.54 9.44 0.61
N PRO A 269 18.75 10.51 0.73
CA PRO A 269 17.91 10.96 -0.36
C PRO A 269 18.77 11.61 -1.46
N PRO A 270 18.61 11.24 -2.75
CA PRO A 270 17.66 10.27 -3.30
C PRO A 270 18.18 8.81 -3.27
N VAL A 271 17.27 7.86 -3.01
CA VAL A 271 17.59 6.41 -3.05
C VAL A 271 17.86 5.97 -4.49
N THR A 272 19.09 5.52 -4.78
CA THR A 272 19.48 5.10 -6.13
C THR A 272 19.23 3.61 -6.40
N ARG A 273 19.04 3.25 -7.68
CA ARG A 273 18.96 1.83 -8.10
C ARG A 273 20.25 1.07 -7.78
N GLN A 274 21.40 1.73 -7.89
CA GLN A 274 22.71 1.15 -7.60
C GLN A 274 22.84 0.79 -6.11
N SER A 275 22.42 1.67 -5.20
CA SER A 275 22.43 1.38 -3.76
C SER A 275 21.54 0.19 -3.41
N LYS A 276 20.35 0.09 -4.01
CA LYS A 276 19.45 -1.07 -3.82
C LYS A 276 20.05 -2.37 -4.37
N ALA A 277 20.77 -2.32 -5.50
CA ALA A 277 21.45 -3.47 -6.06
C ALA A 277 22.62 -3.93 -5.17
N ALA A 278 23.45 -2.99 -4.69
CA ALA A 278 24.55 -3.27 -3.77
C ALA A 278 24.04 -3.84 -2.43
N TYR A 279 22.91 -3.35 -1.93
CA TYR A 279 22.24 -3.92 -0.77
C TYR A 279 21.84 -5.39 -0.98
N ARG A 280 21.25 -5.74 -2.13
CA ARG A 280 20.87 -7.14 -2.42
C ARG A 280 22.09 -8.05 -2.42
N VAL A 281 23.20 -7.61 -3.03
CA VAL A 281 24.47 -8.33 -2.98
C VAL A 281 24.95 -8.48 -1.54
N PHE A 282 24.90 -7.41 -0.73
CA PHE A 282 25.26 -7.47 0.68
C PHE A 282 24.40 -8.47 1.46
N ARG A 283 23.08 -8.42 1.30
CA ARG A 283 22.12 -9.33 1.95
C ARG A 283 22.40 -10.79 1.59
N ASP A 284 22.59 -11.08 0.31
CA ASP A 284 22.77 -12.44 -0.19
C ASP A 284 24.16 -13.01 0.15
N THR A 285 25.13 -12.15 0.47
CA THR A 285 26.50 -12.54 0.85
C THR A 285 26.80 -12.33 2.34
N LEU A 286 25.79 -12.00 3.15
CA LEU A 286 25.96 -11.81 4.59
C LEU A 286 26.06 -13.19 5.28
N PRO A 287 27.20 -13.52 5.94
CA PRO A 287 27.31 -14.74 6.72
C PRO A 287 26.25 -14.80 7.82
N GLU A 288 25.70 -15.98 8.05
CA GLU A 288 24.61 -16.20 9.00
C GLU A 288 24.95 -15.69 10.41
N GLU A 289 26.17 -15.92 10.89
CA GLU A 289 26.65 -15.45 12.19
C GLU A 289 26.60 -13.92 12.33
N LEU A 290 26.97 -13.19 11.27
CA LEU A 290 26.90 -11.72 11.28
C LEU A 290 25.46 -11.22 11.18
N GLY A 291 24.60 -11.93 10.44
CA GLY A 291 23.17 -11.66 10.40
C GLY A 291 22.49 -11.91 11.75
N ARG A 292 22.88 -12.97 12.46
CA ARG A 292 22.41 -13.27 13.82
C ARG A 292 22.79 -12.16 14.80
N ALA A 293 24.04 -11.69 14.78
CA ALA A 293 24.48 -10.57 15.59
C ALA A 293 23.69 -9.28 15.29
N LEU A 294 23.39 -8.97 14.02
CA LEU A 294 22.52 -7.84 13.66
C LEU A 294 21.09 -8.02 14.20
N ARG A 295 20.56 -9.25 14.15
CA ARG A 295 19.24 -9.56 14.69
C ARG A 295 19.18 -9.37 16.20
N GLU A 296 20.19 -9.81 16.94
CA GLU A 296 20.29 -9.62 18.38
C GLU A 296 20.38 -8.13 18.78
N LEU A 297 21.09 -7.31 17.99
CA LEU A 297 21.16 -5.86 18.17
C LEU A 297 19.79 -5.19 17.99
N ALA A 298 19.06 -5.59 16.94
CA ALA A 298 17.75 -5.04 16.60
C ALA A 298 16.62 -5.52 17.50
N ASP A 299 16.67 -6.77 17.99
CA ASP A 299 15.70 -7.32 18.95
C ASP A 299 15.92 -6.78 20.38
N GLY A 300 17.04 -6.08 20.64
CA GLY A 300 17.36 -5.51 21.95
C GLY A 300 17.87 -6.53 22.97
N ASN A 301 18.20 -7.74 22.54
CA ASN A 301 18.71 -8.83 23.38
C ASN A 301 20.26 -8.85 23.47
N SER A 302 20.91 -7.76 23.12
CA SER A 302 22.36 -7.63 23.28
C SER A 302 22.67 -7.61 24.78
N ARG A 303 23.30 -8.69 25.25
CA ARG A 303 23.85 -8.80 26.60
C ARG A 303 24.86 -7.70 26.91
#